data_AF-A0AAV3FMX1-F1
#
_entry.id   AF-A0AAV3FMX1-F1
#
_cell.length_a   1.000
_cell.length_b   1.000
_cell.length_c   1.000
_cell.angle_alpha   90.00
_cell.angle_beta   90.00
_cell.angle_gamma   90.00
#
_symmetry.space_group_name_H-M   'P 1'
#
loop_
_entity.id
_entity.type
_entity.pdbx_description
1 polymer ?
#
loop_
_entity_poly.entity_id
_entity_poly.type
_entity_poly.pdbx_seq_one_letter_code
_entity_poly.pdbx_strand_id
1 'polypeptide(L)'
;IESWNARLRDMLRRHRGLRLVRRLKAICWWCHQHTAHPETDAWLAANAMPDERLERLYRQAWERSPQGQYETFGIPARYGTGIDWNEFHTRVEWQSND
;
A
#
# COMPACT_ATOMS: atom_id res chain seq x y z
N ILE A 1 11.83 19.78 -0.39
CA ILE A 1 12.37 18.40 -0.33
C ILE A 1 11.22 17.49 0.06
N GLU A 2 10.85 16.54 -0.80
CA GLU A 2 9.78 15.59 -0.50
C GLU A 2 10.29 14.51 0.47
N SER A 3 9.50 14.13 1.48
CA SER A 3 9.90 13.09 2.45
C SER A 3 9.83 11.68 1.83
N TRP A 4 10.63 10.75 2.33
CA TRP A 4 10.54 9.32 1.98
C TRP A 4 9.11 8.78 2.08
N ASN A 5 8.40 9.16 3.14
CA ASN A 5 7.00 8.76 3.36
C ASN A 5 6.04 9.32 2.31
N ALA A 6 6.31 10.51 1.76
CA ALA A 6 5.49 11.06 0.68
C ALA A 6 5.70 10.28 -0.63
N ARG A 7 6.94 9.96 -0.98
CA ARG A 7 7.28 9.14 -2.16
C ARG A 7 6.72 7.72 -2.06
N LEU A 8 6.74 7.11 -0.87
CA LEU A 8 6.12 5.80 -0.64
C LEU A 8 4.59 5.81 -0.81
N ARG A 9 3.92 6.85 -0.29
CA ARG A 9 2.47 7.01 -0.49
C ARG A 9 2.12 7.24 -1.96
N ASP A 10 2.94 8.01 -2.66
CA ASP A 10 2.80 8.25 -4.09
C ASP A 10 2.98 6.98 -4.93
N MET A 11 3.93 6.10 -4.57
CA MET A 11 4.04 4.76 -5.15
C MET A 11 2.74 3.95 -5.00
N LEU A 12 2.10 3.98 -3.82
CA LEU A 12 0.81 3.31 -3.63
C LEU A 12 -0.31 3.89 -4.48
N ARG A 13 -0.34 5.22 -4.64
CA ARG A 13 -1.35 5.92 -5.46
C ARG A 13 -1.20 5.61 -6.95
N ARG A 14 0.02 5.71 -7.49
CA ARG A 14 0.28 5.42 -8.92
C ARG A 14 0.02 3.98 -9.31
N HIS A 15 0.09 3.05 -8.35
CA HIS A 15 -0.17 1.63 -8.56
C HIS A 15 -1.55 1.21 -8.03
N ARG A 16 -2.45 2.16 -7.75
CA ARG A 16 -3.85 1.89 -7.40
C ARG A 16 -4.47 1.08 -8.55
N GLY A 17 -5.13 -0.03 -8.23
CA GLY A 17 -5.65 -0.99 -9.21
C GLY A 17 -4.84 -2.28 -9.34
N LEU A 18 -3.57 -2.29 -8.91
CA LEU A 18 -2.82 -3.54 -8.78
C LEU A 18 -3.19 -4.29 -7.49
N ARG A 19 -3.06 -5.61 -7.51
CA ARG A 19 -3.18 -6.45 -6.30
C ARG A 19 -2.25 -5.92 -5.20
N LEU A 20 -2.67 -6.00 -3.94
CA LEU A 20 -1.90 -5.45 -2.82
C LEU A 20 -0.43 -5.94 -2.82
N VAL A 21 -0.20 -7.22 -3.06
CA VAL A 21 1.14 -7.82 -3.15
C VAL A 21 2.03 -7.14 -4.18
N ARG A 22 1.45 -6.80 -5.34
CA ARG A 22 2.17 -6.11 -6.42
C ARG A 22 2.50 -4.66 -6.03
N ARG A 23 1.58 -3.98 -5.33
CA ARG A 23 1.83 -2.64 -4.76
C ARG A 23 2.93 -2.67 -3.70
N LEU A 24 2.90 -3.66 -2.81
CA LEU A 24 3.94 -3.86 -1.78
C LEU A 24 5.30 -4.20 -2.41
N LYS A 25 5.33 -5.06 -3.44
CA LYS A 25 6.57 -5.33 -4.19
C LYS A 25 7.13 -4.09 -4.87
N ALA A 26 6.28 -3.26 -5.47
CA ALA A 26 6.70 -2.00 -6.06
C ALA A 26 7.36 -1.08 -5.01
N ILE A 27 6.81 -1.02 -3.79
CA ILE A 27 7.47 -0.34 -2.67
C ILE A 27 8.82 -0.98 -2.32
N CYS A 28 8.88 -2.31 -2.15
CA CYS A 28 10.14 -3.00 -1.80
C CYS A 28 11.24 -2.73 -2.82
N TRP A 29 10.92 -2.80 -4.12
CA TRP A 29 11.85 -2.46 -5.20
C TRP A 29 12.25 -1.00 -5.17
N TRP A 30 11.30 -0.09 -4.95
CA TRP A 30 11.61 1.31 -4.85
C TRP A 30 12.56 1.60 -3.68
N CYS A 31 12.32 1.01 -2.50
CA CYS A 31 13.21 1.10 -1.36
C CYS A 31 14.61 0.55 -1.69
N HIS A 32 14.69 -0.60 -2.35
CA HIS A 32 15.96 -1.21 -2.78
C HIS A 32 16.80 -0.24 -3.61
N GLN A 33 16.22 0.30 -4.67
CA GLN A 33 16.87 1.23 -5.61
C GLN A 33 17.28 2.56 -4.97
N HIS A 34 16.74 2.85 -3.79
CA HIS A 34 16.96 4.09 -3.05
C HIS A 34 17.82 3.90 -1.80
N THR A 35 18.40 2.71 -1.61
CA THR A 35 19.46 2.51 -0.62
C THR A 35 20.78 3.13 -1.10
N ALA A 36 21.73 3.37 -0.19
CA ALA A 36 23.02 3.97 -0.54
C ALA A 36 23.83 3.12 -1.54
N HIS A 37 23.66 1.80 -1.48
CA HIS A 37 24.37 0.82 -2.32
C HIS A 37 23.38 -0.28 -2.77
N PRO A 38 22.55 -0.02 -3.79
CA PRO A 38 21.61 -1.03 -4.29
C PRO A 38 22.37 -2.17 -4.95
N GLU A 39 21.97 -3.40 -4.65
CA GLU A 39 22.41 -4.57 -5.42
C GLU A 39 21.88 -4.52 -6.86
N THR A 40 22.52 -5.28 -7.74
CA THR A 40 22.11 -5.39 -9.15
C THR A 40 20.68 -5.89 -9.32
N ASP A 41 20.07 -5.56 -10.46
CA ASP A 41 18.73 -6.06 -10.81
C ASP A 41 18.68 -7.59 -10.87
N ALA A 42 19.78 -8.24 -11.30
CA ALA A 42 19.90 -9.70 -11.31
C ALA A 42 19.90 -10.29 -9.89
N TRP A 43 20.63 -9.67 -8.97
CA TRP A 43 20.61 -10.05 -7.56
C TRP A 43 19.22 -9.85 -6.98
N LEU A 44 18.57 -8.72 -7.27
CA LEU A 44 17.23 -8.42 -6.80
C LEU A 44 16.21 -9.43 -7.33
N ALA A 45 16.28 -9.81 -8.60
CA ALA A 45 15.39 -10.81 -9.18
C ALA A 45 15.54 -12.18 -8.50
N ALA A 46 16.77 -12.57 -8.15
CA ALA A 46 17.06 -13.84 -7.48
C ALA A 46 16.72 -13.84 -5.99
N ASN A 47 16.83 -12.69 -5.31
CA ASN A 47 16.71 -12.59 -3.86
C ASN A 47 15.45 -11.84 -3.38
N ALA A 48 14.65 -11.28 -4.30
CA ALA A 48 13.41 -10.60 -3.95
C ALA A 48 12.47 -11.54 -3.19
N MET A 49 11.76 -10.95 -2.23
CA MET A 49 10.80 -11.69 -1.42
C MET A 49 9.72 -12.34 -2.30
N PRO A 50 9.43 -13.65 -2.13
CA PRO A 50 8.31 -14.32 -2.80
C PRO A 50 6.97 -13.69 -2.43
N ASP A 51 6.00 -13.75 -3.36
CA ASP A 51 4.65 -13.18 -3.17
C ASP A 51 3.99 -13.79 -1.93
N GLU A 52 4.10 -15.12 -1.74
CA GLU A 52 3.47 -15.84 -0.63
C GLU A 52 4.05 -15.43 0.73
N ARG A 53 5.36 -15.18 0.77
CA ARG A 53 6.03 -14.72 2.00
C ARG A 53 5.59 -13.30 2.34
N LEU A 54 5.46 -12.43 1.34
CA LEU A 54 4.99 -11.06 1.53
C LEU A 54 3.53 -11.02 1.99
N GLU A 55 2.67 -11.83 1.38
CA GLU A 55 1.27 -11.99 1.80
C GLU A 55 1.15 -12.45 3.24
N ARG A 56 1.95 -13.43 3.64
CA ARG A 56 1.95 -13.96 5.01
C ARG A 56 2.36 -12.89 6.02
N LEU A 57 3.45 -12.17 5.74
CA LEU A 57 3.91 -11.09 6.63
C LEU A 57 2.88 -9.96 6.73
N TYR A 58 2.28 -9.57 5.61
CA TYR A 58 1.22 -8.57 5.62
C TYR A 58 0.01 -9.02 6.43
N ARG A 59 -0.44 -10.27 6.24
CA ARG A 59 -1.53 -10.86 7.02
C ARG A 59 -1.25 -10.82 8.52
N GLN A 60 -0.07 -11.25 8.93
CA GLN A 60 0.33 -11.23 10.34
C GLN A 60 0.38 -9.80 10.92
N ALA A 61 0.86 -8.83 10.14
CA ALA A 61 0.86 -7.43 10.56
C ALA A 61 -0.56 -6.88 10.69
N TRP A 62 -1.46 -7.23 9.76
CA TRP A 62 -2.86 -6.85 9.78
C TRP A 62 -3.59 -7.43 11.00
N GLU A 63 -3.48 -8.73 11.24
CA GLU A 63 -4.09 -9.43 12.39
C GLU A 63 -3.66 -8.84 13.74
N ARG A 64 -2.46 -8.26 13.81
CA ARG A 64 -1.93 -7.61 15.02
C ARG A 64 -2.29 -6.12 15.13
N SER A 65 -2.81 -5.51 14.07
CA SER A 65 -3.18 -4.10 14.06
C SER A 65 -4.50 -3.88 14.82
N PRO A 66 -4.74 -2.70 15.41
CA PRO A 66 -6.02 -2.38 16.05
C PRO A 66 -7.21 -2.61 15.12
N GLN A 67 -7.09 -2.24 13.84
CA GLN A 67 -8.13 -2.42 12.82
C GLN A 67 -8.43 -3.91 12.56
N GLY A 68 -7.39 -4.72 12.38
CA GLY A 68 -7.55 -6.16 12.17
C GLY A 68 -8.08 -6.94 13.38
N GLN A 69 -8.03 -6.36 14.59
CA GLN A 69 -8.64 -6.95 15.79
C GLN A 69 -10.15 -6.69 15.89
N TYR A 70 -10.65 -5.60 15.31
CA TYR A 70 -12.06 -5.20 15.38
C TYR A 70 -12.86 -5.50 14.09
N GLU A 71 -12.21 -5.61 12.92
CA GLU A 71 -12.88 -5.92 11.65
C GLU A 71 -13.11 -7.43 11.46
N THR A 72 -14.38 -7.85 11.46
CA THR A 72 -14.80 -9.27 11.35
C THR A 72 -14.64 -9.85 9.93
N PHE A 73 -14.64 -9.01 8.90
CA PHE A 73 -14.39 -9.43 7.52
C PHE A 73 -12.89 -9.34 7.25
N GLY A 74 -12.19 -10.47 7.43
CA GLY A 74 -10.72 -10.55 7.37
C GLY A 74 -10.07 -9.95 6.11
N ILE A 75 -8.77 -9.63 6.22
CA ILE A 75 -7.92 -8.94 5.22
C ILE A 75 -8.73 -8.24 4.10
N PRO A 76 -9.34 -7.08 4.37
CA PRO A 76 -10.10 -6.31 3.38
C PRO A 76 -9.31 -6.00 2.08
N ALA A 77 -7.98 -6.14 2.14
CA ALA A 77 -7.06 -5.71 1.12
C ALA A 77 -6.61 -6.77 0.10
N ARG A 78 -7.07 -8.03 0.15
CA ARG A 78 -6.72 -9.02 -0.91
C ARG A 78 -7.10 -8.53 -2.32
N TYR A 79 -8.10 -7.66 -2.44
CA TYR A 79 -8.58 -7.12 -3.72
C TYR A 79 -8.54 -5.59 -3.84
N GLY A 80 -7.88 -4.91 -2.89
CA GLY A 80 -7.99 -3.47 -2.75
C GLY A 80 -9.29 -3.11 -2.06
N THR A 81 -9.18 -2.40 -0.93
CA THR A 81 -10.33 -1.71 -0.34
C THR A 81 -10.94 -0.85 -1.45
N GLY A 82 -12.23 -1.05 -1.71
CA GLY A 82 -12.97 -0.44 -2.81
C GLY A 82 -12.83 1.09 -2.87
N ILE A 83 -13.42 1.68 -3.91
CA ILE A 83 -13.47 3.12 -4.16
C ILE A 83 -13.59 3.87 -2.84
N ASP A 84 -12.55 4.64 -2.50
CA ASP A 84 -12.59 5.53 -1.36
C ASP A 84 -13.48 6.70 -1.75
N TRP A 85 -14.74 6.64 -1.35
CA TRP A 85 -15.72 7.69 -1.62
C TRP A 85 -15.36 9.01 -0.93
N ASN A 86 -14.44 9.01 0.04
CA ASN A 86 -13.94 10.25 0.65
C ASN A 86 -13.22 11.17 -0.37
N GLU A 87 -12.72 10.63 -1.49
CA GLU A 87 -12.15 11.44 -2.59
C GLU A 87 -13.22 12.09 -3.49
N PHE A 88 -14.51 11.75 -3.36
CA PHE A 88 -15.63 12.36 -4.10
C PHE A 88 -16.36 13.46 -3.32
N HIS A 89 -15.94 13.77 -2.08
CA HIS A 89 -16.49 14.90 -1.34
C HIS A 89 -15.97 16.21 -1.95
N THR A 90 -16.77 16.81 -2.82
CA THR A 90 -16.62 18.22 -3.13
C THR A 90 -17.21 19.00 -1.96
N ARG A 91 -16.49 20.00 -1.42
CA ARG A 91 -17.06 20.94 -0.45
C ARG A 91 -18.19 21.68 -1.15
N VAL A 92 -19.42 21.27 -0.88
CA VAL A 92 -20.59 22.09 -1.19
C VAL A 92 -20.87 22.93 0.06
N GLU A 93 -21.00 24.24 -0.12
CA GLU A 93 -21.53 25.10 0.94
C GLU A 93 -22.93 24.61 1.29
N TRP A 94 -23.17 24.44 2.58
CA TRP A 94 -24.48 24.07 3.08
C TRP A 94 -25.42 25.27 2.87
N GLN A 95 -26.39 25.16 1.97
CA GLN A 95 -27.45 26.16 1.83
C GLN A 95 -28.55 25.85 2.83
N SER A 96 -28.72 26.73 3.83
CA SER A 96 -29.92 26.74 4.67
C SER A 96 -31.11 27.09 3.78
N ASN A 97 -32.15 26.26 3.80
CA ASN A 97 -33.45 26.64 3.28
C ASN A 97 -34.23 27.33 4.41
N ASP A 98 -33.83 28.57 4.71
CA ASP A 98 -34.70 29.54 5.38
C ASP A 98 -35.34 30.46 4.33
#